data_AF-A0AAP5T9A4-F1
#
_entry.id   AF-A0AAP5T9A4-F1
#
_cell.length_a   1.000
_cell.length_b   1.000
_cell.length_c   1.000
_cell.angle_alpha   90.00
_cell.angle_beta   90.00
_cell.angle_gamma   90.00
#
_symmetry.space_group_name_H-M   'P 1'
#
loop_
_entity.id
_entity.type
_entity.pdbx_description
1 polymer ?
#
loop_
_entity_poly.entity_id
_entity_poly.type
_entity_poly.pdbx_seq_one_letter_code
_entity_poly.pdbx_strand_id
1 'polypeptide(L)' 'SAGIELTVPPVNLCTDNGAMVAALGARLVRDGVAPSDAWFGADPGQPVEVVSV' A
#
# COMPACT_ATOMS: atom_id res chain seq x y z
N SER A 1 -8.11 5.14 30.32
CA SER A 1 -7.56 4.96 28.96
C SER A 1 -7.73 3.50 28.56
N ALA A 2 -8.04 3.20 27.29
CA ALA A 2 -8.38 1.84 26.83
C ALA A 2 -7.18 0.90 26.61
N GLY A 3 -5.96 1.28 27.02
CA GLY A 3 -4.74 0.47 26.79
C GLY A 3 -4.22 0.47 25.35
N ILE A 4 -4.65 1.43 24.52
CA ILE A 4 -4.27 1.55 23.11
C ILE A 4 -3.26 2.70 22.93
N GLU A 5 -2.20 2.47 22.16
CA GLU A 5 -1.26 3.49 21.71
C GLU A 5 -1.67 4.04 20.33
N LEU A 6 -1.62 5.36 20.16
CA LEU A 6 -1.89 6.03 18.90
C LEU A 6 -0.57 6.35 18.18
N THR A 7 -0.40 5.83 16.97
CA THR A 7 0.70 6.21 16.08
C THR A 7 0.20 7.14 14.97
N VAL A 8 0.83 8.30 14.81
CA VAL A 8 0.52 9.27 13.75
C VAL A 8 1.74 9.43 12.83
N PRO A 9 1.60 9.25 11.51
CA PRO A 9 2.69 9.48 10.56
C PRO A 9 3.14 10.96 10.51
N PRO A 10 4.34 11.25 9.99
CA PRO A 10 4.72 12.61 9.61
C PRO A 10 3.66 13.25 8.70
N VAL A 11 3.32 14.52 8.94
CA VAL A 11 2.20 15.22 8.28
C VAL A 11 2.31 15.20 6.75
N ASN A 12 3.52 15.30 6.21
CA ASN A 12 3.78 15.26 4.77
C ASN A 12 3.57 13.87 4.13
N LEU A 13 3.42 12.82 4.93
CA LEU A 13 3.10 11.46 4.50
C LEU A 13 1.62 11.10 4.73
N CYS A 14 0.82 11.97 5.36
CA CYS A 14 -0.57 11.69 5.69
C CYS A 14 -1.55 11.86 4.51
N THR A 15 -1.19 12.62 3.47
CA THR A 15 -1.99 12.77 2.24
C THR A 15 -1.52 11.79 1.17
N ASP A 16 -2.33 11.58 0.14
CA ASP A 16 -1.96 10.69 -0.98
C ASP A 16 -0.61 11.08 -1.59
N ASN A 17 0.32 10.12 -1.61
CA ASN A 17 1.68 10.31 -2.12
C ASN A 17 2.24 9.01 -2.72
N GLY A 18 3.32 9.13 -3.50
CA GLY A 18 3.97 7.96 -4.10
C GLY A 18 4.72 7.07 -3.10
N ALA A 19 5.07 7.56 -1.91
CA ALA A 19 5.84 6.80 -0.94
C ALA A 19 5.03 5.66 -0.32
N MET A 20 3.74 5.87 -0.03
CA MET A 20 2.86 4.78 0.45
C MET A 20 2.72 3.65 -0.59
N VAL A 21 2.56 4.01 -1.87
CA VAL A 21 2.44 3.03 -2.96
C VAL A 21 3.74 2.25 -3.14
N ALA A 22 4.87 2.95 -3.14
CA ALA A 22 6.20 2.33 -3.23
C ALA A 22 6.50 1.42 -2.03
N ALA A 23 6.11 1.81 -0.81
CA ALA A 23 6.30 1.00 0.39
C ALA A 23 5.49 -0.30 0.34
N LEU A 24 4.24 -0.24 -0.13
CA LEU A 24 3.41 -1.44 -0.34
C LEU A 24 4.05 -2.36 -1.40
N GLY A 25 4.45 -1.83 -2.56
CA GLY A 25 5.10 -2.61 -3.61
C GLY A 25 6.41 -3.26 -3.13
N ALA A 26 7.25 -2.51 -2.40
CA ALA A 26 8.48 -3.05 -1.83
C ALA A 26 8.21 -4.16 -0.80
N ARG A 27 7.12 -4.05 -0.03
CA ARG A 27 6.69 -5.11 0.89
C ARG A 27 6.27 -6.37 0.13
N LEU A 28 5.47 -6.25 -0.93
CA LEU A 28 5.01 -7.38 -1.73
C LEU A 28 6.19 -8.12 -2.39
N VAL A 29 7.12 -7.39 -2.99
CA VAL A 29 8.34 -7.98 -3.59
C VAL A 29 9.18 -8.70 -2.53
N ARG A 30 9.35 -8.09 -1.35
CA ARG A 30 10.07 -8.74 -0.23
C ARG A 30 9.38 -10.00 0.27
N ASP A 31 8.06 -10.05 0.21
CA ASP A 31 7.25 -11.20 0.61
C ASP A 31 7.13 -12.24 -0.53
N GLY A 32 7.83 -12.04 -1.66
CA GLY A 32 7.95 -13.01 -2.76
C GLY A 32 6.82 -12.94 -3.80
N VAL A 33 5.99 -11.91 -3.76
CA VAL A 33 4.92 -11.70 -4.75
C VAL A 33 5.56 -11.37 -6.11
N ALA A 34 5.09 -12.05 -7.16
CA ALA A 34 5.57 -11.82 -8.51
C ALA A 34 5.20 -10.40 -9.00
N PRO A 35 6.06 -9.74 -9.80
CA PRO A 35 5.70 -8.47 -10.42
C PRO A 35 4.47 -8.62 -11.33
N SER A 36 3.62 -7.58 -11.36
CA SER A 36 2.52 -7.50 -12.32
C SER A 36 3.02 -7.51 -13.77
N ASP A 37 2.15 -7.91 -14.69
CA ASP A 37 2.43 -7.88 -16.12
C ASP A 37 2.57 -6.43 -16.63
N ALA A 38 3.24 -6.26 -17.77
CA ALA A 38 3.53 -4.96 -18.36
C ALA A 38 2.27 -4.17 -18.80
N TRP A 39 1.13 -4.85 -18.95
CA TRP A 39 -0.16 -4.29 -19.35
C TRP A 39 -1.14 -4.12 -18.17
N PHE A 40 -0.65 -4.19 -16.93
CA PHE A 40 -1.46 -3.93 -15.73
C PHE A 40 -2.12 -2.53 -15.82
N GLY A 41 -3.46 -2.54 -15.76
CA GLY A 41 -4.29 -1.34 -15.85
C GLY A 41 -4.80 -0.87 -14.49
N ALA A 42 -5.34 0.35 -14.44
CA ALA A 42 -6.03 0.84 -13.25
C ALA A 42 -7.45 0.27 -13.17
N ASP A 43 -7.86 -0.16 -11.97
CA ASP A 43 -9.23 -0.52 -11.63
C ASP A 43 -9.82 0.50 -10.62
N PRO A 44 -10.76 1.37 -11.03
CA PRO A 44 -11.42 2.32 -10.12
C PRO A 44 -12.26 1.66 -9.02
N GLY A 45 -12.62 0.38 -9.17
CA GLY A 45 -13.44 -0.40 -8.24
C GLY A 45 -12.65 -1.43 -7.42
N GLN A 46 -11.32 -1.37 -7.43
CA GLN A 46 -10.44 -2.34 -6.75
C GLN A 46 -10.81 -2.50 -5.26
N PRO A 47 -11.17 -3.71 -4.80
CA PRO A 47 -11.40 -3.97 -3.38
C PRO A 47 -10.11 -3.83 -2.55
N VAL A 48 -10.19 -3.30 -1.34
CA VAL A 48 -9.02 -2.99 -0.49
C VAL A 48 -8.31 -4.25 0.03
N GLU A 49 -9.01 -5.37 0.08
CA GLU A 49 -8.49 -6.67 0.47
C GLU A 49 -7.69 -7.36 -0.65
N VAL A 50 -7.81 -6.89 -1.89
CA VAL A 50 -7.09 -7.45 -3.05
C VAL A 50 -5.81 -6.65 -3.31
N VAL A 51 -4.68 -7.22 -2.90
CA VAL A 51 -3.35 -6.57 -2.95
C VAL A 51 -2.39 -7.19 -3.98
N SER A 52 -2.81 -8.24 -4.67
CA SER A 52 -2.10 -8.87 -5.79
C SER A 52 -3.13 -9.43 -6.76
N VAL A 53 -2.75 -9.47 -8.04
CA VAL A 53 -3.43 -10.21 -9.11
C VAL A 53 -2.65 -11.47 -9.49
#